data_AF-A0A1Y3ET33-F1
#
_entry.id   AF-A0A1Y3ET33-F1
#
_cell.length_a   1.000
_cell.length_b   1.000
_cell.length_c   1.000
_cell.angle_alpha   90.00
_cell.angle_beta   90.00
_cell.angle_gamma   90.00
#
_symmetry.space_group_name_H-M   'P 1'
#
loop_
_entity.id
_entity.type
_entity.pdbx_description
1 polymer ?
#
loop_
_entity_poly.entity_id
_entity_poly.type
_entity_poly.pdbx_seq_one_letter_code
_entity_poly.pdbx_strand_id
1 'polypeptide(L)'
;MALLLFLFLLVAVLATSSHTQYGLPDAVANVGRLFSYDLPNLDPATKFHQFSEIGGDGLPPWLEWDKKESTLAGVPMVNDNGPMYIAVKFANGSRDVFAIDVRDPDEPCDSTTTGTVERVYAVLPMDVNLDQLLPAERVLLMKLANRRWSTVVRTGQLTLGNWRFFKTAQRIWSNADPLKPDLSIQDSEAVFYWTVACQMPLKANETKLIAQLAQQTQNTPTEKMQFLLPDFNKKITIKGLLLVKWEISNLRTKRQFDDDYSRYLASRFGHARFTTELYPQTTT
;
A
#
# COMPACT_ATOMS: atom_id res chain seq x y z
N MET A 1 6.42 49.29 53.52
CA MET A 1 7.09 48.58 52.42
C MET A 1 6.37 47.27 52.08
N ALA A 2 5.06 47.33 51.83
CA ALA A 2 4.21 46.16 51.59
C ALA A 2 3.41 46.29 50.28
N LEU A 3 3.92 47.06 49.32
CA LEU A 3 3.23 47.37 48.06
C LEU A 3 3.99 46.95 46.80
N LEU A 4 5.19 46.36 46.93
CA LEU A 4 6.01 45.91 45.79
C LEU A 4 6.06 44.39 45.61
N LEU A 5 5.46 43.62 46.53
CA LEU A 5 5.38 42.16 46.44
C LEU A 5 4.08 41.64 45.78
N PHE A 6 3.15 42.53 45.46
CA PHE A 6 1.88 42.18 44.80
C PHE A 6 1.90 42.37 43.27
N LEU A 7 3.01 42.87 42.70
CA LEU A 7 3.17 43.08 41.25
C LEU A 7 3.99 41.97 40.55
N PHE A 8 4.34 40.89 41.26
CA PHE A 8 4.91 39.67 40.67
C PHE A 8 3.94 38.48 40.69
N LEU A 9 2.68 38.73 41.06
CA LEU A 9 1.60 37.73 41.07
C LEU A 9 0.52 38.07 40.03
N LEU A 10 0.91 38.70 38.91
CA LEU A 10 0.05 38.89 37.76
C LEU A 10 0.71 38.23 36.54
N VAL A 11 0.07 37.16 36.09
CA VAL A 11 0.25 36.50 34.78
C VAL A 11 1.52 35.65 34.62
N ALA A 12 1.73 34.70 35.53
CA ALA A 12 2.08 33.34 35.09
C ALA A 12 0.77 32.58 34.87
N VAL A 13 -0.07 33.07 33.94
CA VAL A 13 -1.02 32.17 33.27
C VAL A 13 -0.10 31.25 32.49
N LEU A 14 0.16 30.08 33.06
CA LEU A 14 0.53 28.91 32.27
C LEU A 14 -0.43 28.93 31.10
N ALA A 15 0.06 29.28 29.92
CA ALA A 15 -0.59 28.91 28.68
C ALA A 15 -0.50 27.39 28.64
N THR A 16 -1.35 26.72 29.42
CA THR A 16 -1.78 25.38 29.11
C THR A 16 -2.54 25.56 27.82
N SER A 17 -1.80 25.47 26.71
CA SER A 17 -2.41 25.25 25.41
C SER A 17 -3.25 24.00 25.59
N SER A 18 -4.56 24.18 25.76
CA SER A 18 -5.52 23.11 25.64
C SER A 18 -5.38 22.62 24.21
N HIS A 19 -4.55 21.61 24.01
CA HIS A 19 -4.46 20.94 22.73
C HIS A 19 -5.82 20.29 22.52
N THR A 20 -6.67 20.93 21.73
CA THR A 20 -7.88 20.28 21.23
C THR A 20 -7.41 19.05 20.47
N GLN A 21 -7.58 17.88 21.08
CA GLN A 21 -7.39 16.60 20.41
C GLN A 21 -8.66 16.37 19.59
N TYR A 22 -8.52 16.25 18.27
CA TYR A 22 -9.67 16.08 17.36
C TYR A 22 -10.15 14.63 17.34
N GLY A 23 -9.37 13.70 17.91
CA GLY A 23 -9.72 12.29 18.03
C GLY A 23 -9.71 11.62 16.66
N LEU A 24 -8.66 11.87 15.87
CA LEU A 24 -8.49 11.21 14.57
C LEU A 24 -8.49 9.68 14.76
N PRO A 25 -9.37 8.92 14.09
CA PRO A 25 -9.42 7.48 14.26
C PRO A 25 -8.17 6.79 13.69
N ASP A 26 -7.73 5.73 14.36
CA ASP A 26 -6.71 4.86 13.82
C ASP A 26 -7.18 4.20 12.51
N ALA A 27 -6.22 3.91 11.63
CA ALA A 27 -6.48 3.34 10.32
C ALA A 27 -5.68 2.06 10.08
N VAL A 28 -6.11 1.29 9.09
CA VAL A 28 -5.39 0.12 8.58
C VAL A 28 -5.06 0.37 7.12
N ALA A 29 -3.83 0.05 6.75
CA ALA A 29 -3.40 0.02 5.35
C ALA A 29 -2.94 -1.40 5.01
N ASN A 30 -2.96 -1.75 3.73
CA ASN A 30 -2.53 -3.06 3.28
C ASN A 30 -1.40 -2.92 2.26
N VAL A 31 -0.34 -3.71 2.41
CA VAL A 31 0.81 -3.71 1.50
C VAL A 31 0.35 -3.86 0.04
N GLY A 32 0.83 -2.95 -0.79
CA GLY A 32 0.54 -2.84 -2.22
C GLY A 32 -0.86 -2.34 -2.56
N ARG A 33 -1.71 -2.02 -1.58
CA ARG A 33 -3.05 -1.45 -1.81
C ARG A 33 -3.01 0.07 -1.77
N LEU A 34 -3.94 0.70 -2.48
CA LEU A 34 -4.18 2.13 -2.34
C LEU A 34 -4.81 2.39 -0.96
N PHE A 35 -4.09 3.13 -0.13
CA PHE A 35 -4.59 3.71 1.10
C PHE A 35 -5.11 5.12 0.80
N SER A 36 -6.28 5.44 1.34
CA SER A 36 -6.88 6.78 1.31
C SER A 36 -7.56 7.00 2.64
N TYR A 37 -7.14 8.04 3.35
CA TYR A 37 -7.67 8.42 4.65
C TYR A 37 -8.25 9.82 4.56
N ASP A 38 -9.58 9.85 4.65
CA ASP A 38 -10.35 11.08 4.69
C ASP A 38 -10.22 11.66 6.08
N LEU A 39 -9.56 12.81 6.18
CA LEU A 39 -9.57 13.55 7.43
C LEU A 39 -10.94 14.20 7.61
N PRO A 40 -11.45 14.28 8.86
CA PRO A 40 -12.72 14.92 9.13
C PRO A 40 -12.72 16.35 8.57
N ASN A 41 -13.86 16.76 8.01
CA ASN A 41 -14.03 18.12 7.51
C ASN A 41 -14.03 19.10 8.70
N LEU A 42 -12.88 19.71 8.95
CA LEU A 42 -12.70 20.69 10.03
C LEU A 42 -13.01 22.09 9.52
N ASP A 43 -13.34 23.01 10.44
CA ASP A 43 -13.52 24.41 10.12
C ASP A 43 -12.31 24.97 9.33
N PRO A 44 -12.50 25.97 8.45
CA PRO A 44 -11.40 26.57 7.68
C PRO A 44 -10.26 27.13 8.54
N ALA A 45 -10.54 27.53 9.79
CA ALA A 45 -9.56 27.97 10.78
C ALA A 45 -8.70 26.82 11.35
N THR A 46 -9.11 25.58 11.11
CA THR A 46 -8.50 24.32 11.55
C THR A 46 -7.99 23.47 10.39
N LYS A 47 -7.69 24.10 9.24
CA LYS A 47 -7.06 23.41 8.11
C LYS A 47 -5.76 22.72 8.53
N PHE A 48 -5.50 21.56 7.93
CA PHE A 48 -4.26 20.82 8.11
C PHE A 48 -3.08 21.65 7.61
N HIS A 49 -2.08 21.80 8.47
CA HIS A 49 -0.89 22.60 8.18
C HIS A 49 0.30 21.72 7.84
N GLN A 50 0.50 20.64 8.59
CA GLN A 50 1.64 19.74 8.41
C GLN A 50 1.28 18.33 8.85
N PHE A 51 1.84 17.36 8.15
CA PHE A 51 1.82 15.94 8.52
C PHE A 51 3.26 15.45 8.64
N SER A 52 3.52 14.62 9.65
CA SER A 52 4.81 13.94 9.78
C SER A 52 4.65 12.61 10.51
N GLU A 53 5.59 11.71 10.31
CA GLU A 53 5.81 10.62 11.25
C GLU A 53 6.30 11.19 12.59
N ILE A 54 5.90 10.58 13.72
CA ILE A 54 6.43 10.99 15.02
C ILE A 54 7.96 10.81 15.04
N GLY A 55 8.66 11.88 15.44
CA GLY A 55 10.13 11.89 15.50
C GLY A 55 10.82 12.11 14.16
N GLY A 56 10.07 12.20 13.06
CA GLY A 56 10.56 12.55 11.73
C GLY A 56 10.17 13.97 11.31
N ASP A 57 10.80 14.45 10.24
CA ASP A 57 10.56 15.78 9.66
C ASP A 57 9.47 15.79 8.57
N GLY A 58 8.94 14.62 8.20
CA GLY A 58 7.99 14.47 7.10
C GLY A 58 7.19 13.17 7.19
N LEU A 59 6.34 12.95 6.18
CA LEU A 59 5.55 11.73 6.07
C LEU A 59 6.46 10.50 5.81
N PRO A 60 6.03 9.30 6.24
CA PRO A 60 6.65 8.04 5.80
C PRO A 60 6.77 7.98 4.28
N PRO A 61 7.81 7.32 3.73
CA PRO A 61 8.14 7.35 2.31
C PRO A 61 7.09 6.72 1.37
N TRP A 62 6.06 6.08 1.92
CA TRP A 62 4.94 5.50 1.18
C TRP A 62 3.66 6.34 1.23
N LEU A 63 3.62 7.40 2.04
CA LEU A 63 2.50 8.31 2.24
C LEU A 63 2.74 9.66 1.57
N GLU A 64 1.65 10.29 1.16
CA GLU A 64 1.61 11.67 0.68
C GLU A 64 0.31 12.37 1.10
N TRP A 65 0.34 13.70 1.05
CA TRP A 65 -0.87 14.52 1.14
C TRP A 65 -1.39 14.84 -0.26
N ASP A 66 -2.49 14.20 -0.66
CA ASP A 66 -3.16 14.50 -1.93
C ASP A 66 -3.96 15.80 -1.77
N LYS A 67 -3.36 16.90 -2.25
CA LYS A 67 -3.98 18.23 -2.18
C LYS A 67 -5.28 18.34 -2.99
N LYS A 68 -5.45 17.53 -4.04
CA LYS A 68 -6.64 17.60 -4.91
C LYS A 68 -7.85 17.00 -4.21
N GLU A 69 -7.64 15.88 -3.53
CA GLU A 69 -8.71 15.19 -2.78
C GLU A 69 -8.77 15.60 -1.30
N SER A 70 -7.76 16.32 -0.80
CA SER A 70 -7.61 16.66 0.63
C SER A 70 -7.61 15.41 1.52
N THR A 71 -6.87 14.39 1.07
CA THR A 71 -6.75 13.10 1.76
C THR A 71 -5.29 12.76 2.00
N LEU A 72 -5.04 12.01 3.07
CA LEU A 72 -3.76 11.34 3.24
C LEU A 72 -3.81 10.04 2.43
N ALA A 73 -2.94 9.93 1.43
CA ALA A 73 -2.97 8.82 0.47
C ALA A 73 -1.61 8.12 0.43
N GLY A 74 -1.59 6.85 0.07
CA GLY A 74 -0.33 6.12 -0.05
C GLY A 74 -0.47 4.72 -0.63
N VAL A 75 0.66 4.09 -0.90
CA VAL A 75 0.74 2.67 -1.28
C VAL A 75 1.91 2.06 -0.50
N PRO A 76 1.64 1.41 0.65
CA PRO A 76 2.71 0.84 1.47
C PRO A 76 3.34 -0.36 0.78
N MET A 77 4.63 -0.53 0.96
CA MET A 77 5.42 -1.68 0.50
C MET A 77 5.67 -2.63 1.67
N VAL A 78 6.24 -3.81 1.38
CA VAL A 78 6.50 -4.84 2.41
C VAL A 78 7.36 -4.31 3.57
N ASN A 79 8.27 -3.38 3.30
CA ASN A 79 9.14 -2.78 4.31
C ASN A 79 8.42 -1.77 5.22
N ASP A 80 7.19 -1.39 4.88
CA ASP A 80 6.37 -0.46 5.66
C ASP A 80 5.43 -1.19 6.63
N ASN A 81 5.51 -2.54 6.72
CA ASN A 81 4.63 -3.37 7.55
C ASN A 81 4.81 -3.08 9.05
N GLY A 82 3.69 -2.99 9.76
CA GLY A 82 3.60 -2.70 11.18
C GLY A 82 2.93 -1.36 11.48
N PRO A 83 2.77 -1.04 12.78
CA PRO A 83 2.17 0.21 13.21
C PRO A 83 3.13 1.39 13.02
N MET A 84 2.57 2.51 12.59
CA MET A 84 3.23 3.81 12.58
C MET A 84 2.32 4.91 13.08
N TYR A 85 2.91 5.98 13.58
CA TYR A 85 2.18 7.07 14.22
C TYR A 85 2.36 8.37 13.44
N ILE A 86 1.24 8.94 12.98
CA ILE A 86 1.23 10.16 12.18
C ILE A 86 0.82 11.32 13.07
N ALA A 87 1.70 12.29 13.19
CA ALA A 87 1.44 13.57 13.82
C ALA A 87 0.81 14.54 12.81
N VAL A 88 -0.28 15.16 13.22
CA VAL A 88 -1.01 16.19 12.47
C VAL A 88 -0.92 17.50 13.22
N LYS A 89 -0.42 18.54 12.54
CA LYS A 89 -0.44 19.91 13.06
C LYS A 89 -1.50 20.71 12.32
N PHE A 90 -2.39 21.34 13.06
CA PHE A 90 -3.47 22.17 12.53
C PHE A 90 -3.04 23.64 12.43
N ALA A 91 -3.73 24.43 11.61
CA ALA A 91 -3.44 25.84 11.39
C ALA A 91 -3.56 26.69 12.67
N ASN A 92 -4.46 26.33 13.59
CA ASN A 92 -4.61 26.97 14.89
C ASN A 92 -3.52 26.55 15.92
N GLY A 93 -2.54 25.75 15.51
CA GLY A 93 -1.41 25.32 16.34
C GLY A 93 -1.67 24.10 17.22
N SER A 94 -2.89 23.57 17.23
CA SER A 94 -3.18 22.29 17.90
C SER A 94 -2.50 21.13 17.17
N ARG A 95 -2.47 19.97 17.84
CA ARG A 95 -1.85 18.75 17.33
C ARG A 95 -2.72 17.56 17.66
N ASP A 96 -2.70 16.56 16.79
CA ASP A 96 -3.32 15.26 17.02
C ASP A 96 -2.41 14.16 16.46
N VAL A 97 -2.63 12.93 16.90
CA VAL A 97 -1.89 11.75 16.49
C VAL A 97 -2.88 10.61 16.26
N PHE A 98 -2.69 9.89 15.16
CA PHE A 98 -3.39 8.63 14.92
C PHE A 98 -2.39 7.58 14.44
N ALA A 99 -2.72 6.30 14.66
CA ALA A 99 -1.94 5.19 14.17
C ALA A 99 -2.42 4.75 12.79
N ILE A 100 -1.48 4.30 11.97
CA ILE A 100 -1.76 3.50 10.77
C ILE A 100 -1.08 2.15 10.97
N ASP A 101 -1.87 1.08 11.01
CA ASP A 101 -1.37 -0.28 11.06
C ASP A 101 -1.27 -0.85 9.65
N VAL A 102 -0.06 -0.98 9.13
CA VAL A 102 0.20 -1.53 7.80
C VAL A 102 0.28 -3.05 7.90
N ARG A 103 -0.62 -3.73 7.21
CA ARG A 103 -0.73 -5.20 7.24
C ARG A 103 -0.46 -5.78 5.86
N ASP A 104 -0.20 -7.07 5.82
CA ASP A 104 -0.28 -7.79 4.56
C ASP A 104 -1.72 -7.69 3.98
N PRO A 105 -1.87 -7.71 2.65
CA PRO A 105 -3.20 -7.66 2.05
C PRO A 105 -4.03 -8.85 2.48
N ASP A 106 -5.29 -8.58 2.88
CA ASP A 106 -6.27 -9.64 3.06
C ASP A 106 -6.40 -10.42 1.77
N GLU A 107 -6.08 -11.71 1.81
CA GLU A 107 -6.16 -12.56 0.64
C GLU A 107 -7.57 -13.13 0.49
N PRO A 108 -8.20 -13.00 -0.70
CA PRO A 108 -9.58 -13.43 -0.90
C PRO A 108 -9.78 -14.95 -0.92
N CYS A 109 -8.69 -15.73 -0.86
CA CYS A 109 -8.74 -17.17 -0.69
C CYS A 109 -8.65 -17.49 0.80
N ASP A 110 -9.78 -17.85 1.41
CA ASP A 110 -9.81 -18.26 2.81
C ASP A 110 -9.02 -19.57 2.99
N SER A 111 -7.91 -19.49 3.72
CA SER A 111 -7.09 -20.65 4.09
C SER A 111 -7.65 -21.33 5.35
N THR A 112 -8.90 -21.76 5.31
CA THR A 112 -9.48 -22.61 6.37
C THR A 112 -8.97 -24.05 6.32
N THR A 113 -8.07 -24.39 5.38
CA THR A 113 -7.71 -25.78 5.08
C THR A 113 -6.29 -26.17 5.48
N THR A 114 -6.21 -27.31 6.16
CA THR A 114 -5.04 -28.19 6.13
C THR A 114 -4.87 -28.75 4.72
N GLY A 115 -3.65 -28.83 4.18
CA GLY A 115 -3.37 -29.43 2.88
C GLY A 115 -2.54 -28.54 1.95
N THR A 116 -2.92 -28.49 0.67
CA THR A 116 -2.28 -27.66 -0.36
C THR A 116 -3.11 -26.41 -0.58
N VAL A 117 -2.48 -25.24 -0.49
CA VAL A 117 -3.10 -23.98 -0.89
C VAL A 117 -2.55 -23.61 -2.26
N GLU A 118 -3.47 -23.47 -3.21
CA GLU A 118 -3.16 -23.06 -4.57
C GLU A 118 -3.78 -21.68 -4.83
N ARG A 119 -3.09 -20.85 -5.61
CA ARG A 119 -3.59 -19.54 -6.03
C ARG A 119 -3.20 -19.30 -7.47
N VAL A 120 -4.11 -18.69 -8.21
CA VAL A 120 -3.85 -18.20 -9.55
C VAL A 120 -3.94 -16.69 -9.52
N TYR A 121 -2.87 -16.04 -9.94
CA TYR A 121 -2.80 -14.58 -10.05
C TYR A 121 -2.81 -14.16 -11.51
N ALA A 122 -3.56 -13.10 -11.81
CA ALA A 122 -3.30 -12.28 -12.97
C ALA A 122 -2.19 -11.28 -12.60
N VAL A 123 -1.18 -11.17 -13.45
CA VAL A 123 -0.02 -10.29 -13.24
C VAL A 123 0.21 -9.47 -14.50
N LEU A 124 0.37 -8.16 -14.32
CA LEU A 124 0.62 -7.17 -15.35
C LEU A 124 1.97 -6.49 -15.06
N PRO A 125 3.07 -7.00 -15.64
CA PRO A 125 4.39 -6.41 -15.46
C PRO A 125 4.50 -5.07 -16.17
N MET A 126 5.25 -4.14 -15.56
CA MET A 126 5.47 -2.80 -16.08
C MET A 126 6.95 -2.52 -16.29
N ASP A 127 7.28 -1.64 -17.22
CA ASP A 127 8.64 -1.19 -17.56
C ASP A 127 9.20 -0.13 -16.59
N VAL A 128 8.92 -0.27 -15.29
CA VAL A 128 9.35 0.69 -14.27
C VAL A 128 9.84 -0.03 -13.02
N ASN A 129 10.92 0.46 -12.41
CA ASN A 129 11.37 0.00 -11.11
C ASN A 129 10.46 0.57 -10.01
N LEU A 130 9.81 -0.31 -9.23
CA LEU A 130 8.89 0.11 -8.18
C LEU A 130 9.57 0.95 -7.09
N ASP A 131 10.82 0.62 -6.78
CA ASP A 131 11.60 1.32 -5.75
C ASP A 131 11.97 2.75 -6.18
N GLN A 132 11.84 3.06 -7.48
CA GLN A 132 12.07 4.41 -8.04
C GLN A 132 10.78 5.24 -8.21
N LEU A 133 9.61 4.67 -7.89
CA LEU A 133 8.37 5.42 -7.89
C LEU A 133 8.22 6.19 -6.59
N LEU A 134 8.01 7.50 -6.69
CA LEU A 134 7.65 8.36 -5.57
C LEU A 134 6.28 7.96 -4.99
N PRO A 135 5.99 8.21 -3.71
CA PRO A 135 4.68 7.90 -3.12
C PRO A 135 3.52 8.46 -3.95
N ALA A 136 3.62 9.70 -4.41
CA ALA A 136 2.63 10.35 -5.27
C ALA A 136 2.42 9.65 -6.63
N GLU A 137 3.50 9.13 -7.21
CA GLU A 137 3.44 8.38 -8.46
C GLU A 137 2.74 7.03 -8.25
N ARG A 138 3.01 6.34 -7.12
CA ARG A 138 2.33 5.09 -6.77
C ARG A 138 0.85 5.30 -6.56
N VAL A 139 0.45 6.36 -5.84
CA VAL A 139 -0.95 6.73 -5.63
C VAL A 139 -1.65 7.00 -6.96
N LEU A 140 -1.09 7.88 -7.80
CA LEU A 140 -1.69 8.21 -9.09
C LEU A 140 -1.79 6.97 -10.00
N LEU A 141 -0.73 6.16 -10.07
CA LEU A 141 -0.70 4.92 -10.84
C LEU A 141 -1.79 3.94 -10.37
N MET A 142 -1.96 3.74 -9.07
CA MET A 142 -3.02 2.91 -8.49
C MET A 142 -4.42 3.46 -8.79
N LYS A 143 -4.64 4.78 -8.67
CA LYS A 143 -5.94 5.42 -8.99
C LYS A 143 -6.32 5.22 -10.45
N LEU A 144 -5.36 5.42 -11.37
CA LEU A 144 -5.58 5.21 -12.81
C LEU A 144 -5.89 3.75 -13.12
N ALA A 145 -5.16 2.82 -12.53
CA ALA A 145 -5.35 1.40 -12.72
C ALA A 145 -6.70 0.91 -12.16
N ASN A 146 -7.06 1.30 -10.94
CA ASN A 146 -8.36 0.99 -10.34
C ASN A 146 -9.53 1.52 -11.19
N ARG A 147 -9.43 2.74 -11.72
CA ARG A 147 -10.45 3.29 -12.62
C ARG A 147 -10.57 2.45 -13.89
N ARG A 148 -9.44 2.15 -14.52
CA ARG A 148 -9.36 1.42 -15.79
C ARG A 148 -9.93 0.02 -15.71
N TRP A 149 -9.64 -0.70 -14.63
CA TRP A 149 -10.01 -2.11 -14.46
C TRP A 149 -11.16 -2.31 -13.48
N SER A 150 -11.90 -1.27 -13.13
CA SER A 150 -13.04 -1.31 -12.20
C SER A 150 -14.14 -2.34 -12.55
N THR A 151 -14.21 -2.77 -13.82
CA THR A 151 -15.17 -3.78 -14.28
C THR A 151 -14.68 -5.23 -14.14
N VAL A 152 -13.36 -5.43 -13.99
CA VAL A 152 -12.72 -6.77 -13.96
C VAL A 152 -11.98 -7.05 -12.66
N VAL A 153 -11.53 -6.00 -11.95
CA VAL A 153 -10.91 -6.09 -10.62
C VAL A 153 -11.82 -5.44 -9.60
N ARG A 154 -12.18 -6.17 -8.55
CA ARG A 154 -12.99 -5.62 -7.47
C ARG A 154 -12.22 -4.52 -6.73
N THR A 155 -12.94 -3.55 -6.19
CA THR A 155 -12.36 -2.53 -5.32
C THR A 155 -11.58 -3.19 -4.17
N GLY A 156 -10.36 -2.70 -3.94
CA GLY A 156 -9.47 -3.26 -2.91
C GLY A 156 -8.75 -4.56 -3.31
N GLN A 157 -8.97 -5.10 -4.52
CA GLN A 157 -8.30 -6.32 -4.99
C GLN A 157 -7.11 -6.10 -5.94
N LEU A 158 -6.89 -4.89 -6.46
CA LEU A 158 -5.66 -4.56 -7.20
C LEU A 158 -4.48 -4.32 -6.25
N THR A 159 -3.36 -5.04 -6.45
CA THR A 159 -2.13 -4.89 -5.67
C THR A 159 -0.99 -4.41 -6.56
N LEU A 160 -0.19 -3.48 -6.08
CA LEU A 160 1.10 -3.08 -6.65
C LEU A 160 2.23 -3.80 -5.90
N GLY A 161 3.18 -4.39 -6.62
CA GLY A 161 4.35 -5.03 -6.03
C GLY A 161 5.48 -5.21 -7.02
N ASN A 162 6.55 -5.89 -6.61
CA ASN A 162 7.69 -6.20 -7.46
C ASN A 162 7.52 -7.56 -8.17
N TRP A 163 8.04 -7.70 -9.39
CA TRP A 163 8.06 -8.99 -10.08
C TRP A 163 8.76 -10.07 -9.28
N ARG A 164 9.74 -9.72 -8.43
CA ARG A 164 10.43 -10.68 -7.57
C ARG A 164 9.46 -11.57 -6.81
N PHE A 165 8.25 -11.14 -6.43
CA PHE A 165 7.24 -11.99 -5.77
C PHE A 165 6.87 -13.25 -6.59
N PHE A 166 6.88 -13.17 -7.92
CA PHE A 166 6.41 -14.21 -8.83
C PHE A 166 7.52 -15.05 -9.48
N LYS A 167 8.79 -14.80 -9.14
CA LYS A 167 9.95 -15.49 -9.75
C LYS A 167 9.90 -17.02 -9.65
N THR A 168 9.28 -17.53 -8.59
CA THR A 168 9.13 -18.97 -8.31
C THR A 168 7.75 -19.51 -8.68
N ALA A 169 6.83 -18.64 -9.14
CA ALA A 169 5.49 -19.05 -9.51
C ALA A 169 5.51 -19.77 -10.87
N GLN A 170 4.68 -20.79 -11.01
CA GLN A 170 4.54 -21.51 -12.28
C GLN A 170 3.76 -20.63 -13.26
N ARG A 171 4.32 -20.33 -14.43
CA ARG A 171 3.59 -19.64 -15.49
C ARG A 171 2.58 -20.62 -16.13
N ILE A 172 1.29 -20.28 -16.06
CA ILE A 172 0.20 -21.08 -16.64
C ILE A 172 -0.09 -20.62 -18.07
N TRP A 173 -0.12 -19.31 -18.28
CA TRP A 173 -0.47 -18.71 -19.56
C TRP A 173 0.05 -17.27 -19.66
N SER A 174 0.22 -16.77 -20.88
CA SER A 174 0.54 -15.37 -21.17
C SER A 174 -0.08 -14.93 -22.47
N ASN A 175 -0.46 -13.66 -22.58
CA ASN A 175 -0.75 -13.03 -23.88
C ASN A 175 0.48 -12.33 -24.49
N ALA A 176 1.68 -12.56 -23.93
CA ALA A 176 2.93 -12.08 -24.48
C ALA A 176 3.09 -12.57 -25.93
N ASP A 177 3.78 -11.77 -26.74
CA ASP A 177 4.14 -12.11 -28.11
C ASP A 177 4.66 -13.57 -28.17
N PRO A 178 4.09 -14.46 -29.01
CA PRO A 178 4.58 -15.83 -29.19
C PRO A 178 6.07 -15.90 -29.53
N LEU A 179 6.66 -14.83 -30.08
CA LEU A 179 8.09 -14.70 -30.39
C LEU A 179 8.94 -14.22 -29.19
N LYS A 180 8.31 -13.78 -28.09
CA LYS A 180 8.94 -13.40 -26.82
C LYS A 180 8.21 -14.08 -25.63
N PRO A 181 8.23 -15.43 -25.56
CA PRO A 181 7.54 -16.19 -24.51
C PRO A 181 8.08 -15.92 -23.11
N ASP A 182 9.33 -15.44 -23.02
CA ASP A 182 9.90 -14.90 -21.80
C ASP A 182 9.87 -13.37 -21.88
N LEU A 183 8.83 -12.76 -21.32
CA LEU A 183 8.89 -11.34 -21.01
C LEU A 183 10.12 -11.15 -20.10
N SER A 184 11.16 -10.48 -20.61
CA SER A 184 12.32 -10.09 -19.82
C SER A 184 11.86 -9.09 -18.76
N ILE A 185 11.53 -9.60 -17.57
CA ILE A 185 11.05 -8.83 -16.43
C ILE A 185 12.10 -8.89 -15.33
N GLN A 186 12.57 -7.73 -14.88
CA GLN A 186 13.57 -7.65 -13.82
C GLN A 186 12.91 -7.78 -12.45
N ASP A 187 13.62 -8.32 -11.45
CA ASP A 187 13.10 -8.51 -10.09
C ASP A 187 12.62 -7.21 -9.44
N SER A 188 13.18 -6.07 -9.81
CA SER A 188 12.81 -4.73 -9.33
C SER A 188 11.60 -4.12 -10.03
N GLU A 189 11.19 -4.66 -11.18
CA GLU A 189 10.10 -4.08 -11.96
C GLU A 189 8.77 -4.18 -11.23
N ALA A 190 7.98 -3.12 -11.34
CA ALA A 190 6.65 -3.02 -10.77
C ALA A 190 5.69 -3.93 -11.54
N VAL A 191 4.75 -4.52 -10.81
CA VAL A 191 3.70 -5.35 -11.36
C VAL A 191 2.39 -5.01 -10.66
N PHE A 192 1.31 -4.94 -11.43
CA PHE A 192 -0.02 -5.09 -10.85
C PHE A 192 -0.39 -6.55 -10.78
N TYR A 193 -1.06 -6.95 -9.70
CA TYR A 193 -1.56 -8.30 -9.58
C TYR A 193 -2.79 -8.39 -8.69
N TRP A 194 -3.56 -9.45 -8.89
CA TRP A 194 -4.68 -9.83 -8.03
C TRP A 194 -4.99 -11.31 -8.22
N THR A 195 -5.63 -11.90 -7.21
CA THR A 195 -6.05 -13.30 -7.27
C THR A 195 -7.27 -13.45 -8.17
N VAL A 196 -7.18 -14.37 -9.14
CA VAL A 196 -8.29 -14.69 -10.06
C VAL A 196 -8.93 -16.05 -9.76
N ALA A 197 -8.21 -16.96 -9.10
CA ALA A 197 -8.75 -18.22 -8.61
C ALA A 197 -7.97 -18.73 -7.40
N CYS A 198 -8.62 -19.54 -6.58
CA CYS A 198 -8.04 -20.17 -5.38
C CYS A 198 -7.70 -21.66 -5.58
N GLN A 199 -7.92 -22.18 -6.79
CA GLN A 199 -7.61 -23.56 -7.17
C GLN A 199 -7.79 -23.74 -8.67
N MET A 200 -7.13 -24.75 -9.19
CA MET A 200 -7.28 -25.30 -10.52
C MET A 200 -8.10 -26.60 -10.46
N PRO A 201 -8.83 -26.94 -11.53
CA PRO A 201 -9.00 -26.16 -12.76
C PRO A 201 -9.90 -24.92 -12.55
N LEU A 202 -9.70 -23.91 -13.39
CA LEU A 202 -10.50 -22.67 -13.37
C LEU A 202 -11.99 -22.98 -13.62
N LYS A 203 -12.86 -22.32 -12.85
CA LYS A 203 -14.31 -22.35 -13.05
C LYS A 203 -14.70 -21.52 -14.27
N ALA A 204 -15.88 -21.79 -14.84
CA ALA A 204 -16.35 -21.11 -16.05
C ALA A 204 -16.41 -19.58 -15.92
N ASN A 205 -16.78 -19.05 -14.74
CA ASN A 205 -16.80 -17.62 -14.46
C ASN A 205 -15.38 -17.03 -14.38
N GLU A 206 -14.43 -17.74 -13.78
CA GLU A 206 -13.02 -17.33 -13.67
C GLU A 206 -12.38 -17.27 -15.06
N THR A 207 -12.62 -18.30 -15.89
CA THR A 207 -12.18 -18.33 -17.29
C THR A 207 -12.77 -17.17 -18.10
N LYS A 208 -14.05 -16.84 -17.90
CA LYS A 208 -14.69 -15.70 -18.58
C LYS A 208 -14.04 -14.36 -18.16
N LEU A 209 -13.74 -14.18 -16.87
CA LEU A 209 -13.11 -12.96 -16.36
C LEU A 209 -11.68 -12.80 -16.90
N ILE A 210 -10.93 -13.89 -16.96
CA ILE A 210 -9.60 -13.93 -17.58
C ILE A 210 -9.67 -13.57 -19.06
N ALA A 211 -10.64 -14.10 -19.81
CA ALA A 211 -10.80 -13.77 -21.22
C ALA A 211 -11.14 -12.29 -21.44
N GLN A 212 -11.99 -11.71 -20.58
CA GLN A 212 -12.29 -10.27 -20.61
C GLN A 212 -11.07 -9.43 -20.31
N LEU A 213 -10.28 -9.81 -19.31
CA LEU A 213 -9.03 -9.13 -18.99
C LEU A 213 -8.04 -9.23 -20.16
N ALA A 214 -7.85 -10.42 -20.71
CA ALA A 214 -6.99 -10.66 -21.86
C ALA A 214 -7.38 -9.78 -23.04
N GLN A 215 -8.69 -9.59 -23.30
CA GLN A 215 -9.17 -8.69 -24.35
C GLN A 215 -8.82 -7.22 -24.07
N GLN A 216 -8.95 -6.76 -22.81
CA GLN A 216 -8.55 -5.41 -22.40
C GLN A 216 -7.02 -5.19 -22.46
N THR A 217 -6.26 -6.29 -22.44
CA THR A 217 -4.79 -6.31 -22.49
C THR A 217 -4.26 -6.92 -23.78
N GLN A 218 -5.05 -7.06 -24.85
CA GLN A 218 -4.57 -7.55 -26.15
C GLN A 218 -4.49 -6.40 -27.16
N ASN A 219 -3.41 -6.39 -27.95
CA ASN A 219 -3.24 -5.75 -29.26
C ASN A 219 -4.16 -4.55 -29.55
N THR A 220 -3.98 -3.48 -28.80
CA THR A 220 -4.38 -2.13 -29.22
C THR A 220 -3.13 -1.26 -29.28
N PRO A 221 -3.10 -0.22 -30.13
CA PRO A 221 -1.87 0.54 -30.41
C PRO A 221 -1.20 0.93 -29.10
N THR A 222 0.13 0.86 -29.06
CA THR A 222 1.02 0.95 -27.88
C THR A 222 0.57 1.97 -26.82
N GLU A 223 -0.10 3.05 -27.23
CA GLU A 223 -0.77 4.04 -26.36
C GLU A 223 -1.79 3.46 -25.36
N LYS A 224 -2.57 2.43 -25.73
CA LYS A 224 -3.59 1.90 -24.82
C LYS A 224 -2.98 1.15 -23.65
N MET A 225 -1.75 0.64 -23.68
CA MET A 225 -1.15 -0.06 -22.53
C MET A 225 -0.29 0.83 -21.64
N GLN A 226 -0.47 2.15 -21.75
CA GLN A 226 0.36 3.10 -21.06
C GLN A 226 -0.42 3.81 -19.97
N PHE A 227 0.21 3.98 -18.82
CA PHE A 227 -0.18 4.96 -17.82
C PHE A 227 0.65 6.22 -18.04
N LEU A 228 -0.05 7.31 -18.30
CA LEU A 228 0.53 8.64 -18.34
C LEU A 228 0.38 9.25 -16.94
N LEU A 229 1.51 9.63 -16.36
CA LEU A 229 1.58 10.35 -15.09
C LEU A 229 1.96 11.80 -15.45
N PRO A 230 0.99 12.64 -15.89
CA PRO A 230 1.27 13.94 -16.50
C PRO A 230 1.99 14.88 -15.53
N ASP A 231 1.59 14.88 -14.27
CA ASP A 231 2.17 15.71 -13.20
C ASP A 231 3.67 15.36 -12.96
N PHE A 232 4.14 14.23 -13.48
CA PHE A 232 5.50 13.71 -13.32
C PHE A 232 6.26 13.57 -14.64
N ASN A 233 5.64 13.92 -15.77
CA ASN A 233 6.17 13.67 -17.12
C ASN A 233 6.68 12.23 -17.30
N LYS A 234 6.00 11.27 -16.67
CA LYS A 234 6.40 9.86 -16.64
C LYS A 234 5.40 9.02 -17.42
N LYS A 235 5.94 8.05 -18.15
CA LYS A 235 5.19 7.12 -19.00
C LYS A 235 5.56 5.70 -18.60
N ILE A 236 4.56 4.91 -18.23
CA ILE A 236 4.73 3.52 -17.78
C ILE A 236 3.95 2.61 -18.72
N THR A 237 4.60 1.61 -19.28
CA THR A 237 4.03 0.64 -20.22
C THR A 237 3.83 -0.70 -19.55
N ILE A 238 2.62 -1.25 -19.70
CA ILE A 238 2.34 -2.65 -19.36
C ILE A 238 2.96 -3.54 -20.43
N LYS A 239 3.81 -4.48 -20.02
CA LYS A 239 4.52 -5.40 -20.91
C LYS A 239 3.65 -6.54 -21.44
N GLY A 240 2.59 -6.88 -20.70
CA GLY A 240 1.64 -7.93 -21.06
C GLY A 240 0.83 -8.40 -19.85
N LEU A 241 0.07 -9.47 -20.05
CA LEU A 241 -0.68 -10.19 -19.03
C LEU A 241 -0.13 -11.61 -18.89
N LEU A 242 0.16 -11.97 -17.65
CA LEU A 242 0.59 -13.29 -17.23
C LEU A 242 -0.45 -13.88 -16.28
N LEU A 243 -0.69 -15.17 -16.42
CA LEU A 243 -1.34 -16.00 -15.39
C LEU A 243 -0.28 -16.87 -14.74
N VAL A 244 -0.14 -16.74 -13.44
CA VAL A 244 0.83 -17.50 -12.65
C VAL A 244 0.11 -18.28 -11.55
N LYS A 245 0.54 -19.53 -11.37
CA LYS A 245 0.14 -20.40 -10.27
C LYS A 245 1.16 -20.27 -9.16
N TRP A 246 0.67 -20.05 -7.96
CA TRP A 246 1.46 -20.18 -6.75
C TRP A 246 0.85 -21.28 -5.89
N GLU A 247 1.70 -22.14 -5.35
CA GLU A 247 1.26 -23.32 -4.60
C GLU A 247 2.16 -23.51 -3.37
N ILE A 248 1.53 -23.67 -2.20
CA ILE A 248 2.17 -24.17 -0.99
C ILE A 248 1.53 -25.51 -0.65
N SER A 249 2.34 -26.56 -0.55
CA SER A 249 1.90 -27.89 -0.13
C SER A 249 2.23 -28.15 1.35
N ASN A 250 1.53 -29.13 1.94
CA ASN A 250 1.79 -29.68 3.28
C ASN A 250 1.49 -28.75 4.48
N LEU A 251 0.52 -27.86 4.38
CA LEU A 251 0.08 -27.01 5.49
C LEU A 251 -0.69 -27.84 6.51
N ARG A 252 -0.18 -27.94 7.75
CA ARG A 252 -0.83 -28.73 8.82
C ARG A 252 -1.83 -27.92 9.64
N THR A 253 -1.75 -26.59 9.64
CA THR A 253 -2.70 -25.66 10.30
C THR A 253 -2.70 -24.29 9.62
N LYS A 254 -3.75 -23.49 9.83
CA LYS A 254 -3.81 -22.07 9.42
C LYS A 254 -2.69 -21.22 10.06
N ARG A 255 -2.40 -21.46 11.36
CA ARG A 255 -1.29 -20.79 12.06
C ARG A 255 0.06 -21.07 11.39
N GLN A 256 0.26 -22.29 10.89
CA GLN A 256 1.46 -22.61 10.12
C GLN A 256 1.47 -21.92 8.74
N PHE A 257 0.31 -21.71 8.08
CA PHE A 257 0.25 -20.90 6.86
C PHE A 257 0.63 -19.44 7.13
N ASP A 258 0.08 -18.83 8.19
CA ASP A 258 0.44 -17.46 8.58
C ASP A 258 1.94 -17.39 8.93
N ASP A 259 2.47 -18.34 9.70
CA ASP A 259 3.89 -18.41 10.06
C ASP A 259 4.82 -18.69 8.86
N ASP A 260 4.40 -19.53 7.91
CA ASP A 260 5.19 -19.86 6.70
C ASP A 260 5.08 -18.74 5.66
N TYR A 261 3.94 -18.08 5.54
CA TYR A 261 3.75 -16.90 4.70
C TYR A 261 4.55 -15.72 5.25
N SER A 262 4.47 -15.44 6.55
CA SER A 262 5.31 -14.44 7.22
C SER A 262 6.79 -14.79 7.17
N ARG A 263 7.19 -16.08 7.31
CA ARG A 263 8.59 -16.50 7.10
C ARG A 263 9.03 -16.41 5.65
N TYR A 264 8.15 -16.70 4.70
CA TYR A 264 8.41 -16.53 3.26
C TYR A 264 8.63 -15.05 2.93
N LEU A 265 7.77 -14.16 3.45
CA LEU A 265 7.96 -12.72 3.35
C LEU A 265 9.24 -12.28 4.06
N ALA A 266 9.48 -12.68 5.31
CA ALA A 266 10.69 -12.33 6.05
C ALA A 266 11.98 -12.87 5.41
N SER A 267 11.98 -14.08 4.86
CA SER A 267 13.15 -14.64 4.15
C SER A 267 13.45 -13.90 2.85
N ARG A 268 12.42 -13.30 2.22
CA ARG A 268 12.52 -12.63 0.92
C ARG A 268 12.67 -11.11 1.02
N PHE A 269 12.26 -10.52 2.14
CA PHE A 269 12.21 -9.06 2.37
C PHE A 269 12.86 -8.63 3.70
N GLY A 270 13.21 -9.55 4.61
CA GLY A 270 13.69 -9.27 5.97
C GLY A 270 15.12 -8.74 6.09
N HIS A 271 15.64 -8.04 5.08
CA HIS A 271 16.83 -7.21 5.24
C HIS A 271 16.49 -5.78 5.73
N ALA A 272 15.21 -5.44 5.89
CA ALA A 272 14.78 -4.22 6.57
C ALA A 272 14.85 -4.44 8.09
N ARG A 273 15.84 -3.82 8.74
CA ARG A 273 16.08 -3.90 10.18
C ARG A 273 14.93 -3.22 10.95
N PHE A 274 14.28 -3.95 11.83
CA PHE A 274 13.50 -3.38 12.93
C PHE A 274 14.47 -2.81 13.97
N THR A 275 14.57 -1.49 14.10
CA THR A 275 15.10 -0.87 15.32
C THR A 275 13.95 -0.65 16.28
N THR A 276 13.59 -1.68 17.03
CA THR A 276 12.70 -1.56 18.19
C THR A 276 13.48 -0.96 19.36
N GLU A 277 13.83 0.31 19.29
CA GLU A 277 14.33 1.08 20.44
C GLU A 277 13.63 2.44 20.50
N LEU A 278 12.31 2.42 20.69
CA LEU A 278 11.55 3.62 21.07
C LEU A 278 10.54 3.28 22.17
N TYR A 279 11.03 2.70 23.25
CA TYR A 279 10.45 2.90 24.58
C TYR A 279 11.62 3.24 25.52
N PRO A 280 11.73 4.47 26.05
CA PRO A 280 12.54 4.70 27.22
C PRO A 280 11.96 3.81 28.32
N GLN A 281 12.73 2.80 28.74
CA GLN A 281 12.46 2.06 29.96
C GLN A 281 12.41 3.08 31.11
N THR A 282 11.23 3.36 31.62
CA THR A 282 11.07 4.04 32.89
C THR A 282 11.52 3.09 33.99
N THR A 283 12.80 3.16 34.37
CA THR A 283 13.26 2.61 35.63
C THR A 283 12.72 3.47 36.77
N THR A 284 11.89 2.82 37.59
CA THR A 284 11.55 3.05 39.01
C THR A 284 12.03 4.34 39.67
#